data_AF-A0A085Z9W4-F1
#
_entry.id   AF-A0A085Z9W4-F1
#
_cell.length_a   1.000
_cell.length_b   1.000
_cell.length_c   1.000
_cell.angle_alpha   90.00
_cell.angle_beta   90.00
_cell.angle_gamma   90.00
#
_symmetry.space_group_name_H-M   'P 1'
#
loop_
_entity.id
_entity.type
_entity.pdbx_description
1 polymer ?
#
loop_
_entity_poly.entity_id
_entity_poly.type
_entity_poly.pdbx_seq_one_letter_code
_entity_poly.pdbx_strand_id
1 'polypeptide(L)'
;MSYYLYTHQYYNVDMEAYMGLLYKTEYPNMKIEDIHQKVFTELNEKRPGMFESDLSHEETAKGENTYYKTISENPKIFEEELQLFSVKPFYNFTNLLFFKAGFEASTSTFLISILSYVLILGFIFLFLSKILKNHSLAIFLTFLFSIFKPLLESARHASPDTLSCLLLLVSFYFFLVKRSFFFATFFSMLCILTRPEYFIFYSFLYALIFIKRKNFNIKNHELAFSFLYLFLSFGLVQYFNQISWSVLFMNQFTKVQLYPISNPDHFNFHEYLGYIKSKLLFEFNSSYFLLLLIFVVIIVYHKFPQIKKNRMPYLFFGVIYLSFFIRFLVFPTLVNRMMIGFYLLTILSLIYIQSSKEDLFKKLS
;
A
#
# COMPACT_ATOMS: atom_id res chain seq x y z
N MET A 1 10.36 -0.43 -19.81
CA MET A 1 10.45 -0.51 -18.35
C MET A 1 10.03 -1.88 -17.80
N SER A 2 8.91 -2.48 -18.24
CA SER A 2 8.46 -3.79 -17.74
C SER A 2 9.50 -4.92 -17.88
N TYR A 3 10.26 -4.95 -18.98
CA TYR A 3 11.38 -5.89 -19.15
C TYR A 3 12.52 -5.65 -18.14
N TYR A 4 12.84 -4.38 -17.85
CA TYR A 4 13.81 -4.02 -16.81
C TYR A 4 13.34 -4.47 -15.42
N LEU A 5 12.05 -4.28 -15.10
CA LEU A 5 11.46 -4.74 -13.83
C LEU A 5 11.51 -6.25 -13.68
N TYR A 6 11.25 -7.00 -14.76
CA TYR A 6 11.32 -8.46 -14.76
C TYR A 6 12.74 -8.98 -14.54
N THR A 7 13.75 -8.29 -15.08
CA THR A 7 15.17 -8.71 -14.98
C THR A 7 15.89 -8.17 -13.74
N HIS A 8 15.38 -7.12 -13.10
CA HIS A 8 16.00 -6.44 -11.95
C HIS A 8 15.11 -6.48 -10.71
N GLN A 9 14.55 -7.65 -10.41
CA GLN A 9 13.72 -7.88 -9.24
C GLN A 9 14.51 -7.72 -7.94
N TYR A 10 13.92 -7.11 -6.93
CA TYR A 10 14.44 -7.16 -5.57
C TYR A 10 13.86 -8.39 -4.89
N TYR A 11 14.65 -9.45 -4.82
CA TYR A 11 14.39 -10.54 -3.87
C TYR A 11 14.51 -9.93 -2.47
N ASN A 12 13.36 -9.53 -1.92
CA ASN A 12 13.21 -9.00 -0.57
C ASN A 12 12.76 -10.10 0.38
N VAL A 13 13.03 -9.89 1.66
CA VAL A 13 12.79 -10.91 2.68
C VAL A 13 11.30 -11.16 2.94
N ASP A 14 10.42 -10.20 2.63
CA ASP A 14 8.95 -10.44 2.66
C ASP A 14 8.50 -11.59 1.73
N MET A 15 9.30 -11.88 0.69
CA MET A 15 8.98 -12.91 -0.30
C MET A 15 8.88 -14.30 0.32
N GLU A 16 9.75 -14.61 1.29
CA GLU A 16 9.79 -15.92 1.94
C GLU A 16 8.47 -16.21 2.67
N ALA A 17 7.91 -15.20 3.33
CA ALA A 17 6.67 -15.33 4.06
C ALA A 17 5.46 -15.48 3.13
N TYR A 18 5.44 -14.75 2.02
CA TYR A 18 4.38 -14.91 1.01
C TYR A 18 4.42 -16.26 0.31
N MET A 19 5.61 -16.78 0.01
CA MET A 19 5.79 -18.12 -0.54
C MET A 19 5.38 -19.20 0.47
N GLY A 20 5.76 -19.05 1.74
CA GLY A 20 5.36 -19.96 2.82
C GLY A 20 3.85 -20.02 3.02
N LEU A 21 3.17 -18.87 3.05
CA LEU A 21 1.71 -18.80 3.12
C LEU A 21 1.04 -19.45 1.91
N LEU A 22 1.62 -19.28 0.74
CA LEU A 22 1.12 -19.88 -0.50
C LEU A 22 1.21 -21.40 -0.46
N TYR A 23 2.37 -21.95 -0.09
CA TYR A 23 2.54 -23.41 0.05
C TYR A 23 1.65 -23.98 1.15
N LYS A 24 1.51 -23.28 2.29
CA LYS A 24 0.59 -23.66 3.38
C LYS A 24 -0.87 -23.69 2.93
N THR A 25 -1.26 -22.76 2.05
CA THR A 25 -2.63 -22.69 1.53
C THR A 25 -2.91 -23.77 0.48
N GLU A 26 -1.96 -24.03 -0.42
CA GLU A 26 -2.13 -25.05 -1.46
C GLU A 26 -1.98 -26.48 -0.93
N TYR A 27 -1.09 -26.68 0.04
CA TYR A 27 -0.80 -27.98 0.65
C TYR A 27 -1.04 -27.95 2.17
N PRO A 28 -2.30 -27.92 2.64
CA PRO A 28 -2.62 -27.79 4.08
C PRO A 28 -2.04 -28.90 4.97
N ASN A 29 -1.78 -30.08 4.41
CA ASN A 29 -1.25 -31.24 5.14
C ASN A 29 0.28 -31.30 5.16
N MET A 30 0.97 -30.40 4.46
CA MET A 30 2.43 -30.35 4.42
C MET A 30 2.96 -29.82 5.75
N LYS A 31 4.02 -30.46 6.27
CA LYS A 31 4.64 -30.00 7.51
C LYS A 31 5.36 -28.68 7.29
N ILE A 32 5.47 -27.87 8.35
CA ILE A 32 6.11 -26.56 8.25
C ILE A 32 7.59 -26.68 7.89
N GLU A 33 8.26 -27.75 8.31
CA GLU A 33 9.66 -28.03 7.96
C GLU A 33 9.83 -28.27 6.46
N ASP A 34 8.90 -28.97 5.81
CA ASP A 34 8.93 -29.22 4.38
C ASP A 34 8.65 -27.93 3.58
N ILE A 35 7.72 -27.09 4.06
CA ILE A 35 7.43 -25.78 3.46
C ILE A 35 8.64 -24.86 3.58
N HIS A 36 9.23 -24.78 4.76
CA HIS A 36 10.44 -24.01 5.05
C HIS A 36 11.57 -24.44 4.11
N GLN A 37 11.87 -25.73 4.02
CA GLN A 37 12.90 -26.25 3.13
C GLN A 37 12.64 -25.87 1.67
N LYS A 38 11.41 -26.00 1.18
CA LYS A 38 11.06 -25.61 -0.20
C LYS A 38 11.29 -24.12 -0.48
N VAL A 39 10.83 -23.25 0.41
CA VAL A 39 10.96 -21.79 0.26
C VAL A 39 12.43 -21.39 0.20
N PHE A 40 13.23 -21.82 1.18
CA PHE A 40 14.63 -21.43 1.26
C PHE A 40 15.50 -22.09 0.17
N THR A 41 15.15 -23.28 -0.30
CA THR A 41 15.83 -23.90 -1.45
C THR A 41 15.59 -23.09 -2.73
N GLU A 42 14.33 -22.75 -3.04
CA GLU A 42 13.97 -21.97 -4.23
C GLU A 42 14.61 -20.56 -4.19
N LEU A 43 14.63 -19.91 -3.02
CA LEU A 43 15.24 -18.59 -2.86
C LEU A 43 16.78 -18.63 -2.97
N ASN A 44 17.43 -19.65 -2.40
CA ASN A 44 18.88 -19.82 -2.51
C ASN A 44 19.32 -20.11 -3.95
N GLU A 45 18.54 -20.88 -4.72
CA GLU A 45 18.82 -21.11 -6.15
C GLU A 45 18.77 -19.82 -6.96
N LYS A 46 17.82 -18.93 -6.65
CA LYS A 46 17.63 -17.66 -7.38
C LYS A 46 18.57 -16.55 -6.92
N ARG A 47 18.93 -16.53 -5.64
CA ARG A 47 19.84 -15.54 -5.06
C ARG A 47 20.65 -16.16 -3.89
N PRO A 48 21.80 -16.78 -4.19
CA PRO A 48 22.70 -17.29 -3.16
C PRO A 48 23.16 -16.19 -2.20
N GLY A 49 23.27 -16.52 -0.90
CA GLY A 49 23.78 -15.62 0.14
C GLY A 49 22.78 -14.56 0.62
N MET A 50 21.51 -14.62 0.20
CA MET A 50 20.48 -13.63 0.54
C MET A 50 20.19 -13.50 2.03
N PHE A 51 20.37 -14.57 2.80
CA PHE A 51 20.05 -14.65 4.23
C PHE A 51 21.30 -14.65 5.13
N GLU A 52 22.47 -14.37 4.57
CA GLU A 52 23.68 -14.21 5.37
C GLU A 52 23.57 -12.97 6.26
N SER A 53 24.13 -13.07 7.47
CA SER A 53 24.11 -11.96 8.42
C SER A 53 24.91 -10.78 7.87
N ASP A 54 24.24 -9.65 7.65
CA ASP A 54 24.90 -8.42 7.22
C ASP A 54 25.26 -7.58 8.45
N LEU A 55 26.54 -7.61 8.81
CA LEU A 55 27.10 -6.81 9.91
C LEU A 55 27.62 -5.45 9.44
N SER A 56 27.48 -5.12 8.15
CA SER A 56 28.09 -3.92 7.57
C SER A 56 27.28 -2.65 7.85
N HIS A 57 26.04 -2.77 8.34
CA HIS A 57 25.15 -1.64 8.62
C HIS A 57 24.71 -1.63 10.09
N GLU A 58 24.50 -0.42 10.62
CA GLU A 58 23.96 -0.23 11.97
C GLU A 58 22.52 -0.76 12.03
N GLU A 59 22.24 -1.57 13.05
CA GLU A 59 20.90 -2.12 13.29
C GLU A 59 19.88 -0.99 13.47
N THR A 60 18.81 -1.00 12.68
CA THR A 60 17.71 -0.06 12.86
C THR A 60 16.74 -0.52 13.93
N ALA A 61 16.55 -1.84 14.02
CA ALA A 61 15.91 -2.52 15.14
C ALA A 61 16.89 -3.55 15.75
N LYS A 62 16.90 -3.66 17.08
CA LYS A 62 17.82 -4.56 17.78
C LYS A 62 17.61 -6.01 17.31
N GLY A 63 18.69 -6.65 16.85
CA GLY A 63 18.70 -8.03 16.36
C GLY A 63 18.34 -8.21 14.87
N GLU A 64 18.17 -7.13 14.12
CA GLU A 64 17.86 -7.15 12.67
C GLU A 64 18.91 -7.91 11.86
N ASN A 65 20.21 -7.73 12.17
CA ASN A 65 21.31 -8.28 11.38
C ASN A 65 21.38 -9.82 11.38
N THR A 66 20.81 -10.46 12.40
CA THR A 66 20.77 -11.93 12.52
C THR A 66 19.38 -12.51 12.32
N TYR A 67 18.35 -11.67 12.19
CA TYR A 67 16.95 -12.09 12.18
C TYR A 67 16.65 -13.06 11.04
N TYR A 68 16.93 -12.65 9.80
CA TYR A 68 16.59 -13.42 8.61
C TYR A 68 17.41 -14.70 8.49
N LYS A 69 18.67 -14.67 8.94
CA LYS A 69 19.47 -15.88 9.08
C LYS A 69 18.79 -16.87 10.03
N THR A 70 18.35 -16.39 11.19
CA THR A 70 17.67 -17.21 12.20
C THR A 70 16.36 -17.80 11.67
N ILE A 71 15.58 -17.05 10.89
CA ILE A 71 14.37 -17.56 10.21
C ILE A 71 14.74 -18.66 9.21
N SER A 72 15.78 -18.43 8.40
CA SER A 72 16.23 -19.40 7.39
C SER A 72 16.75 -20.72 7.97
N GLU A 73 17.15 -20.73 9.24
CA GLU A 73 17.67 -21.91 9.93
C GLU A 73 16.62 -22.60 10.82
N ASN A 74 15.53 -21.91 11.20
CA ASN A 74 14.57 -22.41 12.18
C ASN A 74 13.10 -22.38 11.65
N PRO A 75 12.53 -23.55 11.30
CA PRO A 75 11.15 -23.66 10.82
C PRO A 75 10.07 -23.15 11.78
N LYS A 76 10.30 -23.19 13.10
CA LYS A 76 9.30 -22.74 14.09
C LYS A 76 9.19 -21.22 14.13
N ILE A 77 10.33 -20.53 14.07
CA ILE A 77 10.38 -19.06 14.00
C ILE A 77 9.73 -18.61 12.69
N PHE A 78 10.04 -19.30 11.58
CA PHE A 78 9.38 -19.07 10.30
C PHE A 78 7.86 -19.23 10.37
N GLU A 79 7.34 -20.24 11.10
CA GLU A 79 5.89 -20.41 11.23
C GLU A 79 5.17 -19.20 11.82
N GLU A 80 5.75 -18.61 12.88
CA GLU A 80 5.18 -17.42 13.51
C GLU A 80 5.34 -16.18 12.63
N GLU A 81 6.44 -16.07 11.88
CA GLU A 81 6.66 -15.01 10.89
C GLU A 81 5.55 -14.99 9.82
N LEU A 82 5.10 -16.16 9.34
CA LEU A 82 4.03 -16.25 8.34
C LEU A 82 2.75 -15.53 8.78
N GLN A 83 2.48 -15.45 10.08
CA GLN A 83 1.28 -14.79 10.61
C GLN A 83 1.34 -13.26 10.47
N LEU A 84 2.53 -12.65 10.40
CA LEU A 84 2.67 -11.22 10.09
C LEU A 84 2.18 -10.88 8.67
N PHE A 85 2.19 -11.87 7.77
CA PHE A 85 1.85 -11.69 6.36
C PHE A 85 0.44 -12.22 6.00
N SER A 86 -0.23 -12.93 6.91
CA SER A 86 -1.58 -13.47 6.70
C SER A 86 -2.67 -12.39 6.61
N VAL A 87 -2.42 -11.22 7.22
CA VAL A 87 -3.34 -10.07 7.32
C VAL A 87 -3.66 -9.36 6.01
N LYS A 88 -3.18 -9.87 4.87
CA LYS A 88 -3.38 -9.30 3.52
C LYS A 88 -4.11 -10.31 2.62
N PRO A 89 -5.36 -10.67 2.96
CA PRO A 89 -6.06 -11.81 2.36
C PRO A 89 -6.21 -11.69 0.84
N PHE A 90 -6.48 -10.51 0.30
CA PHE A 90 -6.65 -10.37 -1.16
C PHE A 90 -5.32 -10.50 -1.91
N TYR A 91 -4.21 -10.03 -1.33
CA TYR A 91 -2.89 -10.22 -1.93
C TYR A 91 -2.51 -11.70 -1.94
N ASN A 92 -2.72 -12.40 -0.83
CA ASN A 92 -2.46 -13.84 -0.70
C ASN A 92 -3.34 -14.67 -1.66
N PHE A 93 -4.61 -14.31 -1.79
CA PHE A 93 -5.50 -14.89 -2.79
C PHE A 93 -5.01 -14.67 -4.22
N THR A 94 -4.53 -13.47 -4.54
CA THR A 94 -4.00 -13.16 -5.88
C THR A 94 -2.72 -13.95 -6.17
N ASN A 95 -1.84 -14.15 -5.17
CA ASN A 95 -0.66 -15.01 -5.30
C ASN A 95 -1.08 -16.45 -5.62
N LEU A 96 -2.07 -16.98 -4.91
CA LEU A 96 -2.60 -18.34 -5.13
C LEU A 96 -3.16 -18.50 -6.55
N LEU A 97 -3.84 -17.49 -7.10
CA LEU A 97 -4.35 -17.55 -8.48
C LEU A 97 -3.23 -17.70 -9.50
N PHE A 98 -2.13 -16.96 -9.36
CA PHE A 98 -0.99 -17.10 -10.26
C PHE A 98 -0.30 -18.45 -10.09
N PHE A 99 -0.14 -18.92 -8.87
CA PHE A 99 0.46 -20.24 -8.63
C PHE A 99 -0.38 -21.37 -9.24
N LYS A 100 -1.71 -21.31 -9.08
CA LYS A 100 -2.64 -22.26 -9.73
C LYS A 100 -2.65 -22.16 -11.24
N ALA A 101 -2.23 -21.04 -11.82
CA ALA A 101 -2.02 -20.89 -13.26
C ALA A 101 -0.71 -21.54 -13.75
N GLY A 102 0.09 -22.14 -12.84
CA GLY A 102 1.31 -22.89 -13.16
C GLY A 102 2.61 -22.11 -12.96
N PHE A 103 2.56 -20.92 -12.36
CA PHE A 103 3.76 -20.16 -12.03
C PHE A 103 4.39 -20.65 -10.72
N GLU A 104 5.72 -20.58 -10.61
CA GLU A 104 6.44 -20.83 -9.36
C GLU A 104 6.01 -19.85 -8.25
N ALA A 105 6.23 -20.20 -6.99
CA ALA A 105 5.80 -19.40 -5.84
C ALA A 105 6.46 -18.02 -5.86
N SER A 106 7.78 -17.97 -6.09
CA SER A 106 8.50 -16.70 -6.18
C SER A 106 8.01 -15.83 -7.35
N THR A 107 7.86 -16.43 -8.54
CA THR A 107 7.38 -15.73 -9.75
C THR A 107 5.96 -15.17 -9.56
N SER A 108 5.08 -15.91 -8.89
CA SER A 108 3.70 -15.50 -8.61
C SER A 108 3.63 -14.17 -7.86
N THR A 109 4.51 -13.98 -6.87
CA THR A 109 4.55 -12.73 -6.08
C THR A 109 5.03 -11.51 -6.88
N PHE A 110 6.04 -11.67 -7.73
CA PHE A 110 6.55 -10.57 -8.56
C PHE A 110 5.60 -10.21 -9.71
N LEU A 111 4.92 -11.20 -10.27
CA LEU A 111 4.03 -10.98 -11.41
C LEU A 111 2.90 -10.01 -11.04
N ILE A 112 2.39 -10.07 -9.80
CA ILE A 112 1.41 -9.11 -9.27
C ILE A 112 1.95 -7.69 -9.36
N SER A 113 3.19 -7.47 -8.90
CA SER A 113 3.80 -6.13 -8.88
C SER A 113 3.99 -5.57 -10.29
N ILE A 114 4.46 -6.41 -11.22
CA ILE A 114 4.71 -6.02 -12.61
C ILE A 114 3.40 -5.74 -13.35
N LEU A 115 2.40 -6.62 -13.22
CA LEU A 115 1.10 -6.44 -13.85
C LEU A 115 0.39 -5.21 -13.29
N SER A 116 0.42 -5.01 -11.97
CA SER A 116 -0.15 -3.82 -11.34
C SER A 116 0.51 -2.54 -11.83
N TYR A 117 1.84 -2.53 -11.98
CA TYR A 117 2.58 -1.40 -12.57
C TYR A 117 2.12 -1.08 -13.99
N VAL A 118 2.02 -2.09 -14.88
CA VAL A 118 1.57 -1.90 -16.26
C VAL A 118 0.15 -1.35 -16.30
N LEU A 119 -0.75 -1.91 -15.47
CA LEU A 119 -2.13 -1.45 -15.36
C LEU A 119 -2.23 -0.03 -14.82
N ILE A 120 -1.39 0.37 -13.85
CA ILE A 120 -1.31 1.74 -13.35
C ILE A 120 -0.90 2.70 -14.47
N LEU A 121 0.11 2.37 -15.27
CA LEU A 121 0.54 3.23 -16.38
C LEU A 121 -0.52 3.34 -17.47
N GLY A 122 -1.16 2.23 -17.83
CA GLY A 122 -2.28 2.23 -18.78
C GLY A 122 -3.44 3.07 -18.25
N PHE A 123 -3.78 2.93 -16.97
CA PHE A 123 -4.78 3.74 -16.30
C PHE A 123 -4.44 5.24 -16.30
N ILE A 124 -3.21 5.61 -15.93
CA ILE A 124 -2.73 7.00 -15.95
C ILE A 124 -2.84 7.58 -17.36
N PHE A 125 -2.42 6.83 -18.39
CA PHE A 125 -2.52 7.29 -19.77
C PHE A 125 -3.96 7.55 -20.20
N LEU A 126 -4.89 6.63 -19.90
CA LEU A 126 -6.31 6.79 -20.21
C LEU A 126 -6.93 7.97 -19.47
N PHE A 127 -6.58 8.15 -18.19
CA PHE A 127 -7.03 9.25 -17.36
C PHE A 127 -6.53 10.60 -17.90
N LEU A 128 -5.23 10.73 -18.15
CA LEU A 128 -4.61 11.95 -18.65
C LEU A 128 -5.09 12.31 -20.06
N SER A 129 -5.24 11.33 -20.95
CA SER A 129 -5.78 11.56 -22.31
C SER A 129 -7.17 12.18 -22.26
N LYS A 130 -8.03 11.70 -21.34
CA LYS A 130 -9.40 12.21 -21.18
C LYS A 130 -9.42 13.65 -20.64
N ILE A 131 -8.51 13.97 -19.71
CA ILE A 131 -8.52 15.24 -18.98
C ILE A 131 -7.81 16.35 -19.75
N LEU A 132 -6.61 16.06 -20.27
CA LEU A 132 -5.78 17.05 -20.94
C LEU A 132 -6.24 17.36 -22.37
N LYS A 133 -7.01 16.44 -22.99
CA LYS A 133 -7.41 16.50 -24.41
C LYS A 133 -6.22 16.69 -25.38
N ASN A 134 -5.01 16.33 -24.93
CA ASN A 134 -3.78 16.39 -25.70
C ASN A 134 -3.04 15.06 -25.50
N HIS A 135 -3.08 14.20 -26.52
CA HIS A 135 -2.51 12.86 -26.45
C HIS A 135 -0.98 12.89 -26.32
N SER A 136 -0.29 13.81 -27.00
CA SER A 136 1.17 13.90 -26.91
C SER A 136 1.63 14.26 -25.49
N LEU A 137 0.95 15.21 -24.85
CA LEU A 137 1.22 15.56 -23.46
C LEU A 137 0.89 14.40 -22.49
N ALA A 138 -0.21 13.69 -22.73
CA ALA A 138 -0.57 12.51 -21.94
C ALA A 138 0.48 11.40 -22.05
N ILE A 139 0.98 11.11 -23.26
CA ILE A 139 2.08 10.15 -23.49
C ILE A 139 3.33 10.58 -22.72
N PHE A 140 3.73 11.85 -22.85
CA PHE A 140 4.91 12.38 -22.19
C PHE A 140 4.81 12.28 -20.66
N LEU A 141 3.67 12.67 -20.07
CA LEU A 141 3.47 12.56 -18.63
C LEU A 141 3.41 11.11 -18.15
N THR A 142 2.76 10.20 -18.89
CA THR A 142 2.79 8.77 -18.57
C THR A 142 4.22 8.22 -18.61
N PHE A 143 5.03 8.65 -19.57
CA PHE A 143 6.45 8.31 -19.61
C PHE A 143 7.19 8.80 -18.37
N LEU A 144 6.97 10.05 -17.93
CA LEU A 144 7.53 10.57 -16.69
C LEU A 144 7.08 9.77 -15.45
N PHE A 145 5.80 9.37 -15.38
CA PHE A 145 5.33 8.48 -14.34
C PHE A 145 5.99 7.09 -14.40
N SER A 146 6.30 6.57 -15.58
CA SER A 146 6.97 5.27 -15.73
C SER A 146 8.37 5.25 -15.10
N ILE A 147 9.07 6.39 -15.10
CA ILE A 147 10.39 6.56 -14.48
C ILE A 147 10.30 7.16 -13.07
N PHE A 148 9.09 7.40 -12.54
CA PHE A 148 8.91 7.93 -11.20
C PHE A 148 9.42 6.92 -10.17
N LYS A 149 10.52 7.28 -9.49
CA LYS A 149 11.29 6.37 -8.64
C LYS A 149 10.43 5.56 -7.64
N PRO A 150 9.49 6.13 -6.88
CA PRO A 150 8.63 5.36 -5.98
C PRO A 150 7.79 4.29 -6.69
N LEU A 151 7.31 4.56 -7.91
CA LEU A 151 6.56 3.59 -8.72
C LEU A 151 7.45 2.47 -9.22
N LEU A 152 8.65 2.83 -9.68
CA LEU A 152 9.63 1.84 -10.13
C LEU A 152 10.08 0.94 -8.98
N GLU A 153 10.43 1.50 -7.83
CA GLU A 153 10.86 0.74 -6.65
C GLU A 153 9.75 -0.19 -6.16
N SER A 154 8.52 0.32 -6.02
CA SER A 154 7.38 -0.50 -5.60
C SER A 154 7.15 -1.70 -6.52
N ALA A 155 7.32 -1.54 -7.83
CA ALA A 155 7.14 -2.62 -8.80
C ALA A 155 8.26 -3.67 -8.80
N ARG A 156 9.45 -3.35 -8.26
CA ARG A 156 10.59 -4.26 -8.14
C ARG A 156 10.53 -5.11 -6.87
N HIS A 157 9.75 -4.70 -5.87
CA HIS A 157 9.55 -5.47 -4.64
C HIS A 157 8.39 -6.47 -4.80
N ALA A 158 8.54 -7.66 -4.22
CA ALA A 158 7.43 -8.58 -4.00
C ALA A 158 6.65 -8.08 -2.78
N SER A 159 5.70 -7.16 -3.01
CA SER A 159 4.91 -6.52 -1.96
C SER A 159 3.49 -6.19 -2.44
N PRO A 160 2.54 -5.97 -1.52
CA PRO A 160 1.16 -5.61 -1.86
C PRO A 160 1.01 -4.13 -2.31
N ASP A 161 2.09 -3.35 -2.33
CA ASP A 161 2.05 -1.89 -2.49
C ASP A 161 1.47 -1.46 -3.84
N THR A 162 2.00 -2.00 -4.94
CA THR A 162 1.55 -1.66 -6.29
C THR A 162 0.11 -2.09 -6.55
N LEU A 163 -0.29 -3.27 -6.06
CA LEU A 163 -1.67 -3.76 -6.19
C LEU A 163 -2.64 -2.85 -5.43
N SER A 164 -2.32 -2.51 -4.18
CA SER A 164 -3.16 -1.59 -3.40
C SER A 164 -3.25 -0.20 -4.04
N CYS A 165 -2.16 0.29 -4.62
CA CYS A 165 -2.14 1.55 -5.37
C CYS A 165 -3.07 1.49 -6.59
N LEU A 166 -3.03 0.40 -7.37
CA LEU A 166 -3.95 0.20 -8.49
C LEU A 166 -5.41 0.23 -8.03
N LEU A 167 -5.74 -0.55 -6.99
CA LEU A 167 -7.10 -0.66 -6.45
C LEU A 167 -7.60 0.70 -5.91
N LEU A 168 -6.74 1.46 -5.22
CA LEU A 168 -7.03 2.82 -4.78
C LEU A 168 -7.37 3.74 -5.95
N LEU A 169 -6.53 3.77 -6.99
CA LEU A 169 -6.74 4.63 -8.16
C LEU A 169 -8.02 4.25 -8.93
N VAL A 170 -8.29 2.96 -9.09
CA VAL A 170 -9.50 2.46 -9.74
C VAL A 170 -10.75 2.80 -8.92
N SER A 171 -10.72 2.64 -7.59
CA SER A 171 -11.81 3.06 -6.70
C SER A 171 -12.14 4.54 -6.89
N PHE A 172 -11.12 5.40 -6.93
CA PHE A 172 -11.28 6.84 -7.16
C PHE A 172 -11.83 7.17 -8.55
N TYR A 173 -11.38 6.45 -9.58
CA TYR A 173 -11.89 6.61 -10.92
C TYR A 173 -13.38 6.29 -11.01
N PHE A 174 -13.81 5.18 -10.43
CA PHE A 174 -15.22 4.80 -10.45
C PHE A 174 -16.09 5.81 -9.69
N PHE A 175 -15.60 6.32 -8.56
CA PHE A 175 -16.30 7.33 -7.76
C PHE A 175 -16.42 8.67 -8.51
N LEU A 176 -15.31 9.23 -8.97
CA LEU A 176 -15.26 10.58 -9.52
C LEU A 176 -15.69 10.65 -10.98
N VAL A 177 -15.20 9.73 -11.82
CA VAL A 177 -15.33 9.78 -13.28
C VAL A 177 -16.54 8.99 -13.77
N LYS A 178 -16.75 7.78 -13.27
CA LYS A 178 -17.88 6.91 -13.69
C LYS A 178 -19.14 7.09 -12.85
N ARG A 179 -19.06 7.79 -11.72
CA ARG A 179 -20.19 8.02 -10.79
C ARG A 179 -20.83 6.74 -10.27
N SER A 180 -20.10 5.62 -10.27
CA SER A 180 -20.61 4.37 -9.72
C SER A 180 -20.08 4.19 -8.30
N PHE A 181 -20.95 4.49 -7.33
CA PHE A 181 -20.62 4.31 -5.92
C PHE A 181 -20.37 2.84 -5.58
N PHE A 182 -21.18 1.92 -6.13
CA PHE A 182 -21.03 0.48 -5.93
C PHE A 182 -19.65 -0.04 -6.35
N PHE A 183 -19.19 0.26 -7.57
CA PHE A 183 -17.87 -0.18 -8.02
C PHE A 183 -16.74 0.50 -7.23
N ALA A 184 -16.90 1.78 -6.87
CA ALA A 184 -15.93 2.46 -6.01
C ALA A 184 -15.76 1.75 -4.66
N THR A 185 -16.88 1.34 -4.04
CA THR A 185 -16.93 0.55 -2.81
C THR A 185 -16.30 -0.83 -2.96
N PHE A 186 -16.57 -1.51 -4.07
CA PHE A 186 -15.99 -2.83 -4.33
C PHE A 186 -14.46 -2.76 -4.40
N PHE A 187 -13.92 -1.80 -5.16
CA PHE A 187 -12.47 -1.63 -5.25
C PHE A 187 -11.83 -1.09 -3.97
N SER A 188 -12.53 -0.25 -3.19
CA SER A 188 -12.02 0.18 -1.88
C SER A 188 -11.97 -0.95 -0.86
N MET A 189 -12.94 -1.87 -0.90
CA MET A 189 -12.90 -3.11 -0.11
C MET A 189 -11.66 -3.94 -0.47
N LEU A 190 -11.46 -4.24 -1.76
CA LEU A 190 -10.28 -4.98 -2.21
C LEU A 190 -8.97 -4.28 -1.81
N CYS A 191 -8.95 -2.94 -1.85
CA CYS A 191 -7.81 -2.16 -1.41
C CYS A 191 -7.50 -2.37 0.08
N ILE A 192 -8.51 -2.37 0.96
CA ILE A 192 -8.35 -2.64 2.40
C ILE A 192 -7.89 -4.09 2.64
N LEU A 193 -8.45 -5.06 1.92
CA LEU A 193 -8.05 -6.47 2.00
C LEU A 193 -6.61 -6.72 1.48
N THR A 194 -6.04 -5.76 0.74
CA THR A 194 -4.65 -5.80 0.25
C THR A 194 -3.70 -5.09 1.22
N ARG A 195 -4.11 -3.90 1.69
CA ARG A 195 -3.38 -3.06 2.65
C ARG A 195 -4.37 -2.46 3.66
N PRO A 196 -4.45 -3.01 4.88
CA PRO A 196 -5.45 -2.63 5.88
C PRO A 196 -5.38 -1.16 6.32
N GLU A 197 -4.19 -0.55 6.24
CA GLU A 197 -4.00 0.86 6.61
C GLU A 197 -4.83 1.86 5.78
N TYR A 198 -5.26 1.49 4.56
CA TYR A 198 -6.15 2.32 3.76
C TYR A 198 -7.55 2.47 4.39
N PHE A 199 -7.91 1.63 5.36
CA PHE A 199 -9.13 1.79 6.15
C PHE A 199 -9.21 3.16 6.83
N ILE A 200 -8.06 3.68 7.32
CA ILE A 200 -7.95 5.02 7.91
C ILE A 200 -8.37 6.06 6.87
N PHE A 201 -7.80 5.99 5.68
CA PHE A 201 -8.09 6.93 4.60
C PHE A 201 -9.54 6.86 4.14
N TYR A 202 -10.07 5.66 3.92
CA TYR A 202 -11.46 5.50 3.51
C TYR A 202 -12.43 5.95 4.61
N SER A 203 -12.12 5.79 5.89
CA SER A 203 -12.98 6.28 6.97
C SER A 203 -13.13 7.81 6.94
N PHE A 204 -12.02 8.54 6.77
CA PHE A 204 -12.09 10.00 6.63
C PHE A 204 -12.74 10.43 5.32
N LEU A 205 -12.51 9.71 4.22
CA LEU A 205 -13.17 9.97 2.95
C LEU A 205 -14.68 9.78 3.05
N TYR A 206 -15.15 8.73 3.73
CA TYR A 206 -16.58 8.48 3.95
C TYR A 206 -17.21 9.51 4.87
N ALA A 207 -16.49 9.95 5.93
CA ALA A 207 -16.94 11.07 6.76
C ALA A 207 -17.14 12.34 5.91
N LEU A 208 -16.20 12.64 5.01
CA LEU A 208 -16.32 13.76 4.08
C LEU A 208 -17.50 13.60 3.13
N ILE A 209 -17.66 12.43 2.51
CA ILE A 209 -18.79 12.11 1.61
C ILE A 209 -20.12 12.23 2.37
N PHE A 210 -20.20 11.76 3.62
CA PHE A 210 -21.40 11.85 4.43
C PHE A 210 -21.82 13.29 4.72
N ILE A 211 -20.88 14.16 5.10
CA ILE A 211 -21.11 15.60 5.30
C ILE A 211 -21.60 16.26 4.01
N LYS A 212 -21.13 15.76 2.87
CA LYS A 212 -21.35 16.35 1.54
C LYS A 212 -22.30 15.56 0.66
N ARG A 213 -23.04 14.62 1.22
CA ARG A 213 -23.85 13.63 0.48
C ARG A 213 -24.85 14.26 -0.47
N LYS A 214 -25.43 15.41 -0.08
CA LYS A 214 -26.39 16.17 -0.91
C LYS A 214 -25.77 16.63 -2.23
N ASN A 215 -24.48 16.96 -2.24
CA ASN A 215 -23.78 17.37 -3.46
C ASN A 215 -23.46 16.18 -4.37
N PHE A 216 -23.38 14.96 -3.81
CA PHE A 216 -23.06 13.75 -4.57
C PHE A 216 -24.31 12.96 -4.99
N ASN A 217 -25.51 13.38 -4.59
CA ASN A 217 -26.77 12.64 -4.81
C ASN A 217 -26.73 11.18 -4.31
N ILE A 218 -25.92 10.89 -3.29
CA ILE A 218 -25.80 9.55 -2.71
C ILE A 218 -26.86 9.36 -1.62
N LYS A 219 -27.60 8.26 -1.68
CA LYS A 219 -28.64 7.94 -0.70
C LYS A 219 -28.02 7.43 0.61
N ASN A 220 -28.69 7.69 1.72
CA ASN A 220 -28.17 7.30 3.05
C ASN A 220 -27.95 5.78 3.18
N HIS A 221 -28.84 4.96 2.59
CA HIS A 221 -28.71 3.50 2.66
C HIS A 221 -27.53 2.98 1.82
N GLU A 222 -27.24 3.59 0.67
CA GLU A 222 -26.07 3.24 -0.15
C GLU A 222 -24.78 3.53 0.63
N LEU A 223 -24.71 4.70 1.26
CA LEU A 223 -23.56 5.10 2.08
C LEU A 223 -23.40 4.17 3.29
N ALA A 224 -24.48 3.88 4.01
CA ALA A 224 -24.47 3.00 5.18
C ALA A 224 -24.06 1.57 4.81
N PHE A 225 -24.65 1.00 3.76
CA PHE A 225 -24.29 -0.32 3.24
C PHE A 225 -22.82 -0.38 2.85
N SER A 226 -22.36 0.65 2.14
CA SER A 226 -20.98 0.73 1.71
C SER A 226 -20.00 0.87 2.87
N PHE A 227 -20.32 1.67 3.89
CA PHE A 227 -19.44 1.81 5.05
C PHE A 227 -19.41 0.52 5.87
N LEU A 228 -20.56 -0.12 6.06
CA LEU A 228 -20.65 -1.45 6.68
C LEU A 228 -19.78 -2.47 5.93
N TYR A 229 -19.79 -2.44 4.60
CA TYR A 229 -18.97 -3.34 3.79
C TYR A 229 -17.46 -3.12 4.00
N LEU A 230 -17.01 -1.87 4.06
CA LEU A 230 -15.60 -1.57 4.38
C LEU A 230 -15.24 -1.97 5.80
N PHE A 231 -16.14 -1.72 6.76
CA PHE A 231 -15.94 -2.12 8.15
C PHE A 231 -15.83 -3.64 8.29
N LEU A 232 -16.71 -4.40 7.62
CA LEU A 232 -16.64 -5.87 7.59
C LEU A 232 -15.36 -6.38 6.94
N SER A 233 -14.88 -5.72 5.88
CA SER A 233 -13.61 -6.09 5.25
C SER A 233 -12.41 -5.88 6.17
N PHE A 234 -12.41 -4.80 6.94
CA PHE A 234 -11.40 -4.57 7.97
C PHE A 234 -11.55 -5.57 9.13
N GLY A 235 -12.79 -5.90 9.53
CA GLY A 235 -13.07 -6.95 10.50
C GLY A 235 -12.54 -8.32 10.07
N LEU A 236 -12.67 -8.66 8.78
CA LEU A 236 -12.10 -9.89 8.21
C LEU A 236 -10.56 -9.89 8.30
N VAL A 237 -9.91 -8.75 8.01
CA VAL A 237 -8.46 -8.62 8.24
C VAL A 237 -8.12 -8.88 9.71
N GLN A 238 -8.87 -8.30 10.65
CA GLN A 238 -8.63 -8.49 12.08
C GLN A 238 -8.88 -9.94 12.52
N TYR A 239 -9.81 -10.65 11.88
CA TYR A 239 -10.04 -12.07 12.15
C TYR A 239 -8.82 -12.94 11.80
N PHE A 240 -8.12 -12.64 10.71
CA PHE A 240 -6.86 -13.31 10.36
C PHE A 240 -5.67 -12.84 11.20
N ASN A 241 -5.77 -11.66 11.82
CA ASN A 241 -4.70 -11.08 12.59
C ASN A 241 -4.60 -11.72 13.98
N GLN A 242 -3.59 -12.57 14.17
CA GLN A 242 -3.28 -13.17 15.47
C GLN A 242 -2.31 -12.31 16.30
N ILE A 243 -1.73 -11.26 15.70
CA ILE A 243 -0.64 -10.48 16.28
C ILE A 243 -1.15 -9.09 16.67
N SER A 244 -0.87 -8.70 17.91
CA SER A 244 -1.25 -7.38 18.41
C SER A 244 -0.46 -6.27 17.71
N TRP A 245 -1.07 -5.09 17.57
CA TRP A 245 -0.40 -3.92 16.98
C TRP A 245 0.91 -3.56 17.70
N SER A 246 0.97 -3.70 19.03
CA SER A 246 2.18 -3.41 19.81
C SER A 246 3.34 -4.31 19.45
N VAL A 247 3.08 -5.61 19.20
CA VAL A 247 4.09 -6.56 18.76
C VAL A 247 4.57 -6.21 17.35
N LEU A 248 3.65 -5.90 16.43
CA LEU A 248 4.01 -5.44 15.08
C LEU A 248 4.90 -4.19 15.10
N PHE A 249 4.55 -3.23 15.95
CA PHE A 249 5.32 -2.00 16.13
C PHE A 249 6.74 -2.32 16.62
N MET A 250 6.86 -3.12 17.68
CA MET A 250 8.15 -3.45 18.26
C MET A 250 9.03 -4.22 17.26
N ASN A 251 8.45 -5.23 16.61
CA ASN A 251 9.14 -6.08 15.64
C ASN A 251 9.80 -5.26 14.52
N GLN A 252 9.11 -4.21 14.06
CA GLN A 252 9.56 -3.40 12.94
C GLN A 252 10.50 -2.24 13.34
N PHE A 253 10.37 -1.70 14.55
CA PHE A 253 10.95 -0.38 14.88
C PHE A 253 11.85 -0.34 16.11
N THR A 254 11.72 -1.29 17.03
CA THR A 254 12.53 -1.26 18.26
C THR A 254 13.40 -2.50 18.40
N LYS A 255 12.79 -3.67 18.37
CA LYS A 255 13.45 -4.96 18.57
C LYS A 255 12.69 -6.04 17.84
N VAL A 256 13.42 -6.79 17.01
CA VAL A 256 12.83 -7.88 16.26
C VAL A 256 12.47 -9.04 17.19
N GLN A 257 11.29 -9.63 16.99
CA GLN A 257 10.72 -10.67 17.82
C GLN A 257 10.72 -12.01 17.08
N LEU A 258 11.50 -12.97 17.54
CA LEU A 258 11.56 -14.31 16.95
C LEU A 258 10.27 -15.12 17.16
N TYR A 259 9.52 -14.83 18.22
CA TYR A 259 8.30 -15.55 18.61
C TYR A 259 7.17 -14.55 18.92
N PRO A 260 6.66 -13.82 17.91
CA PRO A 260 5.66 -12.76 18.09
C PRO A 260 4.31 -13.25 18.61
N ILE A 261 4.03 -14.56 18.58
CA ILE A 261 2.77 -15.16 19.05
C ILE A 261 2.99 -15.90 20.37
N SER A 262 3.97 -16.80 20.41
CA SER A 262 4.14 -17.68 21.57
C SER A 262 4.83 -17.00 22.75
N ASN A 263 5.70 -16.00 22.49
CA ASN A 263 6.43 -15.29 23.54
C ASN A 263 6.69 -13.81 23.15
N PRO A 264 5.64 -12.98 23.05
CA PRO A 264 5.80 -11.58 22.67
C PRO A 264 6.47 -10.76 23.78
N ASP A 265 7.38 -9.87 23.38
CA ASP A 265 7.99 -8.91 24.31
C ASP A 265 6.95 -7.89 24.83
N HIS A 266 7.17 -7.37 26.04
CA HIS A 266 6.29 -6.35 26.63
C HIS A 266 6.42 -4.99 25.94
N PHE A 267 5.28 -4.40 25.63
CA PHE A 267 5.22 -3.07 25.01
C PHE A 267 5.53 -1.95 25.99
N ASN A 268 6.48 -1.08 25.61
CA ASN A 268 6.83 0.12 26.36
C ASN A 268 6.36 1.38 25.63
N PHE A 269 5.39 2.09 26.24
CA PHE A 269 4.84 3.31 25.66
C PHE A 269 5.86 4.47 25.59
N HIS A 270 6.84 4.50 26.51
CA HIS A 270 7.89 5.52 26.49
C HIS A 270 8.82 5.32 25.28
N GLU A 271 9.18 4.07 24.96
CA GLU A 271 9.96 3.74 23.76
C GLU A 271 9.19 4.09 22.49
N TYR A 272 7.89 3.82 22.45
CA TYR A 272 7.01 4.24 21.35
C TYR A 272 7.09 5.76 21.12
N LEU A 273 6.82 6.58 22.15
CA LEU A 273 6.87 8.04 22.01
C LEU A 273 8.26 8.55 21.64
N GLY A 274 9.30 7.95 22.22
CA GLY A 274 10.70 8.25 21.90
C GLY A 274 11.01 7.99 20.42
N TYR A 275 10.55 6.86 19.88
CA TYR A 275 10.73 6.49 18.49
C TYR A 275 9.96 7.41 17.53
N ILE A 276 8.69 7.69 17.81
CA ILE A 276 7.90 8.64 17.00
C ILE A 276 8.62 9.99 16.92
N LYS A 277 9.06 10.52 18.06
CA LYS A 277 9.73 11.82 18.14
C LYS A 277 11.06 11.83 17.37
N SER A 278 11.84 10.75 17.44
CA SER A 278 13.14 10.67 16.75
C SER A 278 13.00 10.56 15.24
N LYS A 279 11.95 9.90 14.74
CA LYS A 279 11.74 9.66 13.30
C LYS A 279 10.89 10.71 12.60
N LEU A 280 10.09 11.50 13.31
CA LEU A 280 9.13 12.44 12.71
C LEU A 280 9.76 13.38 11.69
N LEU A 281 10.84 14.09 12.04
CA LEU A 281 11.47 15.02 11.09
C LEU A 281 12.16 14.29 9.93
N PHE A 282 12.84 13.19 10.22
CA PHE A 282 13.60 12.41 9.23
C PHE A 282 12.68 11.82 8.16
N GLU A 283 11.64 11.09 8.59
CA GLU A 283 10.71 10.42 7.69
C GLU A 283 9.97 11.43 6.80
N PHE A 284 9.51 12.54 7.38
CA PHE A 284 8.82 13.59 6.61
C PHE A 284 9.74 14.24 5.58
N ASN A 285 10.99 14.53 5.94
CA ASN A 285 11.98 15.11 5.02
C ASN A 285 12.38 14.14 3.90
N SER A 286 12.41 12.83 4.19
CA SER A 286 12.70 11.79 3.19
C SER A 286 11.53 11.50 2.23
N SER A 287 10.33 11.97 2.57
CA SER A 287 9.10 11.72 1.84
C SER A 287 8.76 12.84 0.84
N TYR A 288 7.93 12.53 -0.16
CA TYR A 288 7.46 13.54 -1.12
C TYR A 288 6.32 14.44 -0.59
N PHE A 289 5.81 14.20 0.63
CA PHE A 289 4.61 14.89 1.11
C PHE A 289 4.80 16.38 1.31
N LEU A 290 5.96 16.82 1.79
CA LEU A 290 6.27 18.24 1.97
C LEU A 290 6.30 18.97 0.62
N LEU A 291 6.99 18.40 -0.37
CA LEU A 291 7.04 18.94 -1.72
C LEU A 291 5.64 19.00 -2.35
N LEU A 292 4.88 17.91 -2.25
CA LEU A 292 3.50 17.87 -2.74
C LEU A 292 2.61 18.89 -2.03
N LEU A 293 2.85 19.17 -0.74
CA LEU A 293 2.05 20.13 0.02
C LEU A 293 2.26 21.54 -0.52
N ILE A 294 3.51 21.90 -0.85
CA ILE A 294 3.82 23.18 -1.49
C ILE A 294 3.05 23.31 -2.81
N PHE A 295 3.06 22.28 -3.66
CA PHE A 295 2.30 22.29 -4.91
C PHE A 295 0.78 22.38 -4.69
N VAL A 296 0.25 21.64 -3.71
CA VAL A 296 -1.17 21.73 -3.32
C VAL A 296 -1.52 23.15 -2.93
N VAL A 297 -0.75 23.78 -2.03
CA VAL A 297 -0.99 25.15 -1.57
C VAL A 297 -0.93 26.14 -2.73
N ILE A 298 0.10 26.08 -3.58
CA ILE A 298 0.28 27.00 -4.71
C ILE A 298 -0.85 26.86 -5.74
N ILE A 299 -1.16 25.64 -6.19
CA ILE A 299 -2.15 25.40 -7.25
C ILE A 299 -3.55 25.79 -6.75
N VAL A 300 -3.89 25.38 -5.53
CA VAL A 300 -5.19 25.69 -4.94
C VAL A 300 -5.32 27.19 -4.65
N TYR A 301 -4.24 27.86 -4.20
CA TYR A 301 -4.22 29.32 -4.03
C TYR A 301 -4.33 30.08 -5.36
N HIS A 302 -3.65 29.64 -6.42
CA HIS A 302 -3.68 30.34 -7.71
C HIS A 302 -5.06 30.24 -8.40
N LYS A 303 -5.72 29.08 -8.29
CA LYS A 303 -7.10 28.90 -8.78
C LYS A 303 -8.16 29.50 -7.85
N PHE A 304 -7.77 30.03 -6.68
CA PHE A 304 -8.68 30.54 -5.64
C PHE A 304 -9.71 31.58 -6.10
N PRO A 305 -9.42 32.53 -7.00
CA PRO A 305 -10.43 33.49 -7.45
C PRO A 305 -11.65 32.82 -8.11
N GLN A 306 -11.47 31.64 -8.72
CA GLN A 306 -12.51 30.88 -9.41
C GLN A 306 -13.20 29.82 -8.51
N ILE A 307 -12.53 29.43 -7.41
CA ILE A 307 -12.93 28.33 -6.49
C ILE A 307 -13.63 28.87 -5.21
N LYS A 308 -13.72 30.19 -4.99
CA LYS A 308 -14.28 30.83 -3.77
C LYS A 308 -15.58 30.24 -3.18
N LYS A 309 -16.39 29.50 -3.95
CA LYS A 309 -17.62 28.85 -3.48
C LYS A 309 -17.46 27.37 -3.08
N ASN A 310 -16.36 26.70 -3.44
CA ASN A 310 -16.19 25.25 -3.33
C ASN A 310 -15.01 24.85 -2.42
N ARG A 311 -15.30 24.54 -1.15
CA ARG A 311 -14.29 24.09 -0.17
C ARG A 311 -13.82 22.63 -0.36
N MET A 312 -14.36 21.91 -1.35
CA MET A 312 -14.11 20.47 -1.48
C MET A 312 -12.65 20.10 -1.76
N PRO A 313 -11.90 20.79 -2.64
CA PRO A 313 -10.50 20.43 -2.88
C PRO A 313 -9.64 20.51 -1.61
N TYR A 314 -9.87 21.54 -0.77
CA TYR A 314 -9.19 21.67 0.53
C TYR A 314 -9.52 20.53 1.48
N LEU A 315 -10.80 20.18 1.59
CA LEU A 315 -11.23 19.10 2.46
C LEU A 315 -10.70 17.75 1.96
N PHE A 316 -10.65 17.54 0.64
CA PHE A 316 -10.11 16.33 0.04
C PHE A 316 -8.61 16.16 0.31
N PHE A 317 -7.79 17.18 0.04
CA PHE A 317 -6.38 17.13 0.38
C PHE A 317 -6.17 17.08 1.90
N GLY A 318 -6.98 17.79 2.69
CA GLY A 318 -6.98 17.70 4.14
C GLY A 318 -7.22 16.28 4.63
N VAL A 319 -8.16 15.54 4.03
CA VAL A 319 -8.39 14.12 4.30
C VAL A 319 -7.18 13.27 3.95
N ILE A 320 -6.54 13.47 2.79
CA ILE A 320 -5.31 12.74 2.42
C ILE A 320 -4.22 12.96 3.47
N TYR A 321 -3.89 14.22 3.79
CA TYR A 321 -2.82 14.55 4.73
C TYR A 321 -3.13 14.13 6.17
N LEU A 322 -4.38 14.26 6.62
CA LEU A 322 -4.80 13.77 7.94
C LEU A 322 -4.67 12.25 8.04
N SER A 323 -5.11 11.52 7.01
CA SER A 323 -5.03 10.07 6.98
C SER A 323 -3.59 9.57 6.98
N PHE A 324 -2.74 10.23 6.18
CA PHE A 324 -1.30 9.99 6.16
C PHE A 324 -0.66 10.25 7.53
N PHE A 325 -1.00 11.35 8.19
CA PHE A 325 -0.45 11.70 9.51
C PHE A 325 -0.87 10.69 10.59
N ILE A 326 -2.14 10.29 10.60
CA ILE A 326 -2.64 9.27 11.54
C ILE A 326 -2.00 7.91 11.25
N ARG A 327 -1.84 7.53 9.96
CA ARG A 327 -1.10 6.34 9.58
C ARG A 327 0.33 6.38 10.12
N PHE A 328 1.03 7.51 10.02
CA PHE A 328 2.38 7.68 10.55
C PHE A 328 2.43 7.45 12.07
N LEU A 329 1.44 7.94 12.83
CA LEU A 329 1.37 7.68 14.27
C LEU A 329 1.17 6.19 14.57
N VAL A 330 0.36 5.48 13.78
CA VAL A 330 0.13 4.03 13.95
C VAL A 330 1.33 3.21 13.48
N PHE A 331 2.01 3.64 12.41
CA PHE A 331 3.12 2.93 11.77
C PHE A 331 4.14 3.97 11.25
N PRO A 332 5.16 4.31 12.06
CA PRO A 332 6.07 5.45 11.81
C PRO A 332 7.14 5.18 10.76
N THR A 333 6.69 4.87 9.56
CA THR A 333 7.55 4.82 8.39
C THR A 333 6.82 5.30 7.15
N LEU A 334 7.53 6.15 6.42
CA LEU A 334 7.10 6.82 5.21
C LEU A 334 7.90 6.35 4.00
N VAL A 335 8.29 5.06 3.99
CA VAL A 335 8.95 4.46 2.82
C VAL A 335 8.15 4.78 1.56
N ASN A 336 8.81 5.41 0.59
CA ASN A 336 8.18 5.96 -0.60
C ASN A 336 7.34 4.93 -1.38
N ARG A 337 7.74 3.65 -1.39
CA ARG A 337 6.97 2.57 -2.03
C ARG A 337 5.59 2.36 -1.42
N MET A 338 5.45 2.48 -0.10
CA MET A 338 4.17 2.30 0.60
C MET A 338 3.25 3.50 0.40
N MET A 339 3.83 4.70 0.23
CA MET A 339 3.12 5.98 0.09
C MET A 339 2.68 6.30 -1.32
N ILE A 340 3.01 5.45 -2.28
CA ILE A 340 2.78 5.70 -3.70
C ILE A 340 1.32 5.96 -4.06
N GLY A 341 0.39 5.25 -3.42
CA GLY A 341 -1.04 5.46 -3.64
C GLY A 341 -1.46 6.90 -3.33
N PHE A 342 -1.00 7.43 -2.18
CA PHE A 342 -1.24 8.81 -1.79
C PHE A 342 -0.52 9.82 -2.70
N TYR A 343 0.70 9.52 -3.13
CA TYR A 343 1.43 10.38 -4.06
C TYR A 343 0.72 10.50 -5.41
N LEU A 344 0.41 9.37 -6.05
CA LEU A 344 -0.26 9.37 -7.35
C LEU A 344 -1.66 9.98 -7.25
N LEU A 345 -2.42 9.67 -6.18
CA LEU A 345 -3.72 10.28 -5.96
C LEU A 345 -3.61 11.81 -5.85
N THR A 346 -2.62 12.32 -5.12
CA THR A 346 -2.38 13.76 -4.96
C THR A 346 -1.99 14.40 -6.30
N ILE A 347 -0.99 13.86 -6.99
CA ILE A 347 -0.48 14.41 -8.26
C ILE A 347 -1.58 14.41 -9.33
N LEU A 348 -2.28 13.29 -9.52
CA LEU A 348 -3.36 13.19 -10.51
C LEU A 348 -4.52 14.15 -10.18
N SER A 349 -4.84 14.34 -8.90
CA SER A 349 -5.86 15.30 -8.47
C SER A 349 -5.44 16.75 -8.75
N LEU A 350 -4.15 17.09 -8.56
CA LEU A 350 -3.62 18.41 -8.91
C LEU A 350 -3.65 18.67 -10.42
N ILE A 351 -3.24 17.68 -11.22
CA ILE A 351 -3.32 17.76 -12.69
C ILE A 351 -4.77 17.97 -13.11
N TYR A 352 -5.72 17.24 -12.51
CA TYR A 352 -7.14 17.43 -12.75
C TYR A 352 -7.56 18.88 -12.47
N ILE A 353 -7.32 19.40 -11.25
CA ILE A 353 -7.73 20.75 -10.84
C ILE A 353 -7.14 21.82 -11.77
N GLN A 354 -5.90 21.64 -12.20
CA GLN A 354 -5.22 22.62 -13.04
C GLN A 354 -5.80 22.65 -14.46
N SER A 355 -6.04 21.47 -15.05
CA SER A 355 -6.48 21.30 -16.43
C SER A 355 -7.99 21.43 -16.62
N SER A 356 -8.78 21.14 -15.61
CA SER A 356 -10.23 21.30 -15.67
C SER A 356 -10.61 22.78 -15.51
N LYS A 357 -11.46 23.29 -16.43
CA LYS A 357 -12.13 24.59 -16.25
C LYS A 357 -13.23 24.53 -15.16
N GLU A 358 -13.62 23.33 -14.78
CA GLU A 358 -14.61 23.01 -13.74
C GLU A 358 -13.88 22.41 -12.54
N ASP A 359 -14.24 22.77 -11.30
CA ASP A 359 -13.76 22.08 -10.10
C ASP A 359 -13.89 20.54 -10.21
N LEU A 360 -13.01 19.82 -9.51
CA LEU A 360 -13.09 18.36 -9.24
C LEU A 360 -14.50 17.93 -8.77
N PHE A 361 -15.26 18.90 -8.26
CA PHE A 361 -16.63 18.79 -7.80
C PHE A 361 -17.61 19.82 -8.40
N LYS A 362 -17.41 20.39 -9.60
CA LYS A 362 -18.38 21.35 -10.22
C LYS A 362 -19.39 20.73 -11.18
N LYS A 363 -19.09 19.58 -11.79
CA LYS A 363 -20.13 18.71 -12.38
C LYS A 363 -21.00 18.01 -11.31
N LEU A 364 -21.05 18.57 -10.10
CA LEU A 364 -21.70 18.07 -8.89
C LEU A 364 -22.54 19.18 -8.23
N SER A 365 -22.91 20.21 -9.00
CA SER A 365 -23.94 21.19 -8.64
C SER A 365 -25.00 21.26 -9.72
#